data_AF-A0A838Z8N5-F1
#
_entry.id   AF-A0A838Z8N5-F1
#
_cell.length_a   1.000
_cell.length_b   1.000
_cell.length_c   1.000
_cell.angle_alpha   90.00
_cell.angle_beta   90.00
_cell.angle_gamma   90.00
#
_symmetry.space_group_name_H-M   'P 1'
#
loop_
_entity.id
_entity.type
_entity.pdbx_description
1 polymer ?
#
loop_
_entity_poly.entity_id
_entity_poly.type
_entity_poly.pdbx_seq_one_letter_code
_entity_poly.pdbx_strand_id
1 'polypeptide(L)'
;MGGFFYEKTGILHKKTVINMKIRCPKCSWEPDGGEYWQCHCGHIWNTFESIGRCPSCHFQHEYTQCVPHAGGCDKSSPHLDWYEGLDKIIEELVEEVLAEQDVYQLRK
;
A
#
# COMPACT_ATOMS: atom_id res chain seq x y z
N MET A 1 -25.02 11.36 37.77
CA MET A 1 -23.57 11.57 37.86
C MET A 1 -22.97 11.18 36.51
N GLY A 2 -22.35 12.15 35.82
CA GLY A 2 -21.54 12.09 34.57
C GLY A 2 -21.94 11.10 33.46
N GLY A 3 -22.41 11.48 32.27
CA GLY A 3 -22.23 12.73 31.54
C GLY A 3 -20.93 12.75 30.74
N PHE A 4 -20.91 12.12 29.56
CA PHE A 4 -20.00 12.50 28.47
C PHE A 4 -20.82 12.62 27.18
N PHE A 5 -21.28 13.84 26.96
CA PHE A 5 -21.75 14.32 25.66
C PHE A 5 -20.52 14.45 24.76
N TYR A 6 -20.52 13.75 23.62
CA TYR A 6 -19.66 14.09 22.50
C TYR A 6 -20.56 14.47 21.33
N GLU A 7 -20.79 15.77 21.23
CA GLU A 7 -21.44 16.43 20.11
C GLU A 7 -20.35 17.23 19.39
N LYS A 8 -19.94 16.78 18.19
CA LYS A 8 -19.36 17.61 17.12
C LYS A 8 -19.03 16.77 15.88
N THR A 9 -19.64 17.20 14.77
CA THR A 9 -19.30 16.96 13.35
C THR A 9 -19.33 15.52 12.87
N GLY A 10 -20.45 15.15 12.23
CA GLY A 10 -20.56 13.92 11.46
C GLY A 10 -19.63 13.92 10.26
N ILE A 11 -18.56 13.15 10.36
CA ILE A 11 -17.91 12.49 9.22
C ILE A 11 -17.70 11.06 9.70
N LEU A 12 -18.59 10.17 9.25
CA LEU A 12 -18.45 8.74 9.44
C LEU A 12 -17.13 8.37 8.75
N HIS A 13 -16.04 8.19 9.52
CA HIS A 13 -14.81 7.60 9.00
C HIS A 13 -15.16 6.17 8.59
N LYS A 14 -15.52 6.01 7.32
CA LYS A 14 -15.81 4.74 6.71
C LYS A 14 -14.51 3.95 6.84
N LYS A 15 -14.51 2.90 7.65
CA LYS A 15 -13.38 1.97 7.71
C LYS A 15 -13.32 1.28 6.34
N THR A 16 -12.51 1.82 5.44
CA THR A 16 -12.24 1.23 4.14
C THR A 16 -11.52 -0.10 4.41
N VAL A 17 -12.22 -1.22 4.23
CA VAL A 17 -11.60 -2.54 4.27
C VAL A 17 -10.88 -2.70 2.94
N ILE A 18 -9.67 -2.15 2.87
CA ILE A 18 -8.89 -2.13 1.66
C ILE A 18 -8.33 -3.53 1.42
N ASN A 19 -8.90 -4.24 0.44
CA ASN A 19 -8.50 -5.59 0.07
C ASN A 19 -7.41 -5.53 -1.02
N MET A 20 -6.27 -4.93 -0.67
CA MET A 20 -5.09 -4.88 -1.52
C MET A 20 -4.38 -6.23 -1.47
N LYS A 21 -4.03 -6.78 -2.64
CA LYS A 21 -3.28 -8.03 -2.73
C LYS A 21 -1.91 -7.77 -3.32
N ILE A 22 -0.94 -8.55 -2.86
CA ILE A 22 0.45 -8.45 -3.34
C ILE A 22 0.77 -9.71 -4.12
N ARG A 23 1.05 -9.56 -5.41
CA ARG A 23 1.32 -10.69 -6.31
C ARG A 23 2.33 -10.32 -7.39
N CYS A 24 3.13 -11.30 -7.79
CA CYS A 24 4.00 -11.14 -8.93
C CYS A 24 3.16 -10.89 -10.20
N PRO A 25 3.35 -9.77 -10.92
CA PRO A 25 2.58 -9.47 -12.13
C PRO A 25 2.88 -10.41 -13.31
N LYS A 26 3.90 -11.27 -13.17
CA LYS A 26 4.34 -12.20 -14.23
C LYS A 26 3.89 -13.64 -14.01
N CYS A 27 3.71 -14.08 -12.76
CA CYS A 27 3.39 -15.48 -12.44
C CYS A 27 2.37 -15.64 -11.31
N SER A 28 1.82 -14.53 -10.79
CA SER A 28 0.82 -14.49 -9.72
C SER A 28 1.25 -15.10 -8.39
N TRP A 29 2.56 -15.32 -8.18
CA TRP A 29 3.10 -15.76 -6.90
C TRP A 29 2.83 -14.72 -5.81
N GLU A 30 2.33 -15.16 -4.66
CA GLU A 30 2.05 -14.31 -3.50
C GLU A 30 3.23 -14.44 -2.51
N PRO A 31 3.87 -13.33 -2.11
CA PRO A 31 4.89 -13.35 -1.06
C PRO A 31 4.30 -13.85 0.27
N ASP A 32 5.04 -14.70 0.97
CA ASP A 32 4.65 -15.28 2.27
C ASP A 32 5.07 -14.41 3.47
N GLY A 33 5.71 -13.27 3.23
CA GLY A 33 6.25 -12.37 4.25
C GLY A 33 7.73 -12.57 4.58
N GLY A 34 8.42 -13.52 3.93
CA GLY A 34 9.83 -13.78 4.16
C GLY A 34 10.79 -12.67 3.71
N GLU A 35 11.99 -12.64 4.32
CA GLU A 35 13.07 -11.70 4.02
C GLU A 35 13.92 -12.18 2.83
N TYR A 36 13.42 -12.00 1.60
CA TYR A 36 14.07 -12.53 0.40
C TYR A 36 14.90 -11.51 -0.39
N TRP A 37 14.74 -10.21 -0.12
CA TRP A 37 15.32 -9.15 -0.95
C TRP A 37 16.49 -8.48 -0.24
N GLN A 38 17.57 -8.23 -0.99
CA GLN A 38 18.76 -7.56 -0.48
C GLN A 38 18.98 -6.21 -1.16
N CYS A 39 19.35 -5.21 -0.37
CA CYS A 39 19.63 -3.86 -0.83
C CYS A 39 21.09 -3.77 -1.27
N HIS A 40 21.42 -2.75 -2.05
CA HIS A 40 22.82 -2.41 -2.34
C HIS A 40 23.63 -2.09 -1.06
N CYS A 41 22.98 -1.70 0.04
CA CYS A 41 23.64 -1.50 1.34
C CYS A 41 23.85 -2.81 2.13
N GLY A 42 23.41 -3.95 1.60
CA GLY A 42 23.55 -5.28 2.20
C GLY A 42 22.41 -5.70 3.13
N HIS A 43 21.47 -4.81 3.45
CA HIS A 43 20.31 -5.14 4.29
C HIS A 43 19.36 -6.10 3.57
N ILE A 44 18.91 -7.14 4.26
CA ILE A 44 17.95 -8.13 3.75
C ILE A 44 16.63 -7.91 4.48
N TRP A 45 15.52 -7.84 3.75
CA TRP A 45 14.20 -7.61 4.34
C TRP A 45 13.08 -8.07 3.40
N ASN A 46 11.84 -8.02 3.92
CA ASN A 46 10.65 -8.13 3.10
C ASN A 46 10.33 -6.77 2.46
N THR A 47 10.56 -6.67 1.15
CA THR A 47 10.35 -5.45 0.36
C THR A 47 8.94 -4.85 0.50
N PHE A 48 7.93 -5.67 0.80
CA PHE A 48 6.54 -5.25 0.88
C PHE A 48 6.15 -4.60 2.21
N GLU A 49 6.95 -4.75 3.28
CA GLU A 49 6.70 -4.07 4.56
C GLU A 49 6.90 -2.55 4.47
N SER A 50 7.71 -2.11 3.52
CA SER A 50 8.14 -0.73 3.37
C SER A 50 7.92 -0.16 1.97
N ILE A 51 7.10 -0.84 1.16
CA ILE A 51 6.79 -0.44 -0.22
C ILE A 51 8.08 -0.22 -1.04
N GLY A 52 9.04 -1.14 -0.90
CA GLY A 52 10.31 -1.10 -1.62
C GLY A 52 11.36 -0.16 -1.02
N ARG A 53 11.09 0.50 0.11
CA ARG A 53 12.07 1.39 0.75
C ARG A 53 12.96 0.62 1.73
N CYS A 54 14.27 0.63 1.53
CA CYS A 54 15.18 -0.03 2.46
C CYS A 54 15.07 0.58 3.89
N PRO A 55 14.79 -0.21 4.94
CA PRO A 55 14.74 0.29 6.31
C PRO A 55 16.07 0.87 6.82
N SER A 56 17.19 0.38 6.29
CA SER A 56 18.53 0.78 6.72
C SER A 56 19.05 2.03 6.02
N CYS A 57 19.09 2.06 4.69
CA CYS A 57 19.66 3.18 3.93
C CYS A 57 18.61 4.11 3.28
N HIS A 58 17.32 3.78 3.42
CA HIS A 58 16.20 4.54 2.89
C HIS A 58 16.14 4.69 1.36
N PHE A 59 16.95 3.94 0.63
CA PHE A 59 16.86 3.85 -0.82
C PHE A 59 15.50 3.28 -1.26
N GLN A 60 14.89 3.88 -2.27
CA GLN A 60 13.61 3.44 -2.85
C GLN A 60 13.89 2.51 -4.03
N HIS A 61 13.53 1.24 -3.89
CA HIS A 61 13.59 0.29 -4.99
C HIS A 61 12.39 0.49 -5.91
N GLU A 62 12.65 0.78 -7.19
CA GLU A 62 11.62 0.91 -8.23
C GLU A 62 11.22 -0.44 -8.83
N TYR A 63 12.08 -1.46 -8.70
CA TYR A 63 11.87 -2.80 -9.23
C TYR A 63 12.00 -3.85 -8.13
N THR A 64 11.27 -4.96 -8.28
CA THR A 64 11.32 -6.11 -7.39
C THR A 64 11.41 -7.41 -8.20
N GLN A 65 12.36 -8.26 -7.81
CA GLN A 65 12.58 -9.57 -8.41
C GLN A 65 11.66 -10.60 -7.75
N CYS A 66 11.03 -11.44 -8.56
CA CYS A 66 10.24 -12.57 -8.07
C CYS A 66 11.15 -13.71 -7.61
N VAL A 67 10.90 -14.26 -6.41
CA VAL A 67 11.84 -15.14 -5.69
C VAL A 67 11.69 -16.60 -6.12
N PRO A 68 12.60 -17.17 -6.94
CA PRO A 68 12.38 -18.49 -7.54
C PRO A 68 12.34 -19.63 -6.54
N HIS A 69 13.22 -19.58 -5.55
CA HIS A 69 13.32 -20.61 -4.51
C HIS A 69 12.13 -20.61 -3.54
N ALA A 70 11.34 -19.54 -3.51
CA ALA A 70 10.08 -19.46 -2.75
C ALA A 70 8.84 -19.77 -3.62
N GLY A 71 9.03 -20.23 -4.87
CA GLY A 71 7.94 -20.56 -5.81
C GLY A 71 7.65 -19.50 -6.87
N GLY A 72 8.50 -18.47 -6.97
CA GLY A 72 8.42 -17.41 -7.97
C GLY A 72 9.04 -17.74 -9.34
N CYS A 73 9.08 -16.75 -10.24
CA CYS A 73 9.48 -16.94 -11.64
C CYS A 73 10.80 -16.25 -12.06
N ASP A 74 11.59 -15.72 -11.12
CA ASP A 74 12.87 -15.00 -11.34
C ASP A 74 12.79 -13.67 -12.10
N LYS A 75 11.62 -13.32 -12.64
CA LYS A 75 11.45 -12.08 -13.40
C LYS A 75 11.40 -10.89 -12.45
N SER A 76 12.03 -9.80 -12.87
CA SER A 76 11.87 -8.49 -12.25
C SER A 76 10.72 -7.72 -12.88
N SER A 77 10.04 -6.92 -12.07
CA SER A 77 8.94 -6.03 -12.50
C SER A 77 8.94 -4.77 -11.65
N PRO A 78 8.35 -3.66 -12.14
CA PRO A 78 8.15 -2.46 -11.33
C PRO A 78 7.48 -2.82 -9.99
N HIS A 79 7.97 -2.26 -8.89
CA HIS A 79 7.49 -2.60 -7.55
C HIS A 79 5.99 -2.29 -7.39
N LEU A 80 5.51 -1.20 -8.00
CA LEU A 80 4.09 -0.82 -7.98
C LEU A 80 3.18 -1.85 -8.67
N ASP A 81 3.66 -2.56 -9.69
CA ASP A 81 2.88 -3.55 -10.43
C ASP A 81 2.55 -4.79 -9.58
N TRP A 82 3.17 -4.94 -8.40
CA TRP A 82 2.88 -6.05 -7.48
C TRP A 82 1.58 -5.84 -6.69
N TYR A 83 1.06 -4.63 -6.64
CA TYR A 83 -0.11 -4.30 -5.82
C TYR A 83 -1.38 -4.30 -6.67
N GLU A 84 -2.21 -5.30 -6.46
CA GLU A 84 -3.52 -5.39 -7.11
C GLU A 84 -4.59 -4.65 -6.29
N GLY A 85 -5.47 -3.94 -6.99
CA GLY A 85 -6.57 -3.17 -6.39
C GLY A 85 -6.23 -1.73 -6.03
N LEU A 86 -5.04 -1.24 -6.41
CA LEU A 86 -4.65 0.17 -6.23
C LEU A 86 -5.59 1.15 -6.96
N ASP A 87 -6.06 0.78 -8.14
CA ASP A 87 -7.02 1.53 -8.95
C ASP A 87 -8.28 1.89 -8.14
N LYS A 88 -8.91 0.89 -7.51
CA LYS A 88 -10.13 1.08 -6.73
C LYS A 88 -9.91 1.93 -5.49
N ILE A 89 -8.73 1.79 -4.87
CA ILE A 89 -8.35 2.59 -3.70
C ILE A 89 -8.21 4.05 -4.11
N ILE A 90 -7.54 4.30 -5.24
CA ILE A 90 -7.36 5.65 -5.77
C ILE A 90 -8.72 6.27 -6.12
N GLU A 91 -9.59 5.53 -6.78
CA GLU A 91 -10.94 5.99 -7.11
C GLU A 91 -11.73 6.38 -5.86
N GLU A 92 -11.78 5.52 -4.83
CA GLU A 92 -12.51 5.83 -3.58
C GLU A 92 -11.90 7.04 -2.85
N LEU A 93 -10.57 7.14 -2.76
CA LEU A 93 -9.91 8.28 -2.13
C LEU A 93 -10.11 9.60 -2.90
N VAL A 94 -10.12 9.54 -4.24
CA VAL A 94 -10.37 10.73 -5.08
C VAL A 94 -11.80 11.21 -4.89
N GLU A 95 -12.78 10.30 -4.87
CA GLU A 95 -14.18 10.66 -4.59
C GLU A 95 -14.34 11.32 -3.21
N GLU A 96 -13.68 10.80 -2.17
CA GLU A 96 -13.70 11.37 -0.82
C GLU A 96 -13.11 12.80 -0.80
N VAL A 97 -11.92 13.00 -1.39
CA VAL A 97 -11.26 14.30 -1.42
C VAL A 97 -12.08 15.33 -2.22
N LEU A 98 -12.67 14.93 -3.34
CA LEU A 98 -13.53 15.82 -4.13
C LEU A 98 -14.81 16.19 -3.38
N ALA A 99 -15.44 15.24 -2.69
CA ALA A 99 -16.61 15.51 -1.87
C ALA A 99 -16.32 16.51 -0.74
N GLU A 100 -15.13 16.44 -0.12
CA GLU A 100 -14.70 17.43 0.88
C GLU A 100 -14.43 18.81 0.26
N GLN A 101 -13.82 18.86 -0.93
CA GLN A 101 -13.55 20.10 -1.64
C GLN A 101 -14.83 20.84 -2.03
N ASP A 102 -15.85 20.13 -2.53
CA ASP A 102 -17.15 20.72 -2.87
C ASP A 102 -17.85 21.32 -1.65
N VAL A 103 -17.77 20.67 -0.49
CA VAL A 103 -18.30 21.19 0.78
C VAL A 103 -17.56 22.46 1.22
N TYR A 104 -16.24 22.55 1.01
CA TYR A 104 -15.48 23.76 1.33
C TYR A 104 -15.82 24.93 0.40
N GLN A 105 -16.04 24.68 -0.90
CA GLN A 105 -16.44 25.72 -1.85
C GLN A 105 -17.87 26.22 -1.61
N LEU A 106 -18.79 25.37 -1.13
CA LEU A 106 -20.17 25.77 -0.78
C LEU A 106 -20.29 26.57 0.53
N ARG A 107 -19.26 26.57 1.38
CA ARG A 107 -19.22 27.29 2.67
C ARG A 107 -18.57 28.68 2.58
N LYS A 108 -18.06 29.07 1.41
CA LYS A 108 -17.56 30.42 1.12
C LYS A 108 -18.63 31.28 0.48
#